data_AF-A0A2D8T900-F1
#
_entry.id   AF-A0A2D8T900-F1
#
_cell.length_a   1.000
_cell.length_b   1.000
_cell.length_c   1.000
_cell.angle_alpha   90.00
_cell.angle_beta   90.00
_cell.angle_gamma   90.00
#
_symmetry.space_group_name_H-M   'P 1'
#
loop_
_entity.id
_entity.type
_entity.pdbx_description
1 polymer ?
#
loop_
_entity_poly.entity_id
_entity_poly.type
_entity_poly.pdbx_seq_one_letter_code
_entity_poly.pdbx_strand_id
1 'polypeptide(L)'
;DGMLGIVQHRARADAPDDYVTGSNGYLRQADVIAMVEAQGFELVEASEINANAKDPANWEGGVWSLPPSYSGADDEATRAARAAIGESDRMTLLFKKKAA
;
A
#
# COMPACT_ATOMS: atom_id res chain seq x y z
N ASP A 1 20.15 -14.20 11.67
CA ASP A 1 19.26 -14.27 10.48
C ASP A 1 17.86 -13.76 10.78
N GLY A 2 17.73 -12.45 11.01
CA GLY A 2 16.41 -11.85 11.24
C GLY A 2 15.77 -11.48 9.90
N MET A 3 14.52 -11.88 9.69
CA MET A 3 13.72 -11.52 8.52
C MET A 3 12.55 -10.64 8.94
N LEU A 4 12.15 -9.69 8.11
CA LEU A 4 11.00 -8.81 8.31
C LEU A 4 10.15 -8.82 7.04
N GLY A 5 8.90 -9.24 7.14
CA GLY A 5 7.91 -9.14 6.06
C GLY A 5 7.01 -7.94 6.29
N ILE A 6 6.75 -7.16 5.23
CA ILE A 6 5.81 -6.03 5.25
C ILE A 6 4.81 -6.21 4.13
N VAL A 7 3.52 -6.17 4.48
CA VAL A 7 2.43 -5.96 3.54
C VAL A 7 1.84 -4.59 3.84
N GLN A 8 1.77 -3.71 2.86
CA GLN A 8 1.25 -2.36 3.06
C GLN A 8 0.60 -1.79 1.81
N HIS A 9 -0.40 -0.92 1.96
CA HIS A 9 -1.06 -0.26 0.84
C HIS A 9 -0.08 0.65 0.09
N ARG A 10 -0.02 0.46 -1.23
CA ARG A 10 0.95 1.09 -2.11
C ARG A 10 0.35 2.31 -2.78
N ALA A 11 0.89 3.47 -2.47
CA ALA A 11 0.61 4.69 -3.20
C ALA A 11 1.26 4.62 -4.59
N ARG A 12 0.79 5.48 -5.50
CA ARG A 12 1.54 5.78 -6.72
C ARG A 12 2.96 6.26 -6.38
N ALA A 13 3.94 5.89 -7.20
CA ALA A 13 5.33 6.28 -6.98
C ALA A 13 5.54 7.80 -7.00
N ASP A 14 4.71 8.53 -7.73
CA ASP A 14 4.69 10.00 -7.86
C ASP A 14 3.68 10.69 -6.93
N ALA A 15 3.08 9.95 -5.97
CA ALA A 15 2.13 10.55 -5.04
C ALA A 15 2.80 11.68 -4.23
N PRO A 16 2.08 12.80 -4.02
CA PRO A 16 2.59 13.92 -3.23
C PRO A 16 2.73 13.54 -1.76
N ASP A 17 3.65 14.22 -1.06
CA ASP A 17 4.04 13.87 0.31
C ASP A 17 2.85 13.92 1.30
N ASP A 18 1.92 14.84 1.10
CA ASP A 18 0.71 14.98 1.93
C ASP A 18 -0.25 13.79 1.81
N TYR A 19 -0.25 13.11 0.66
CA TYR A 19 -1.08 11.93 0.42
C TYR A 19 -0.53 10.67 1.11
N VAL A 20 0.79 10.61 1.32
CA VAL A 20 1.50 9.41 1.79
C VAL A 20 2.02 9.52 3.22
N THR A 21 1.38 10.38 4.02
CA THR A 21 1.62 10.50 5.47
C THR A 21 1.13 9.27 6.26
N GLY A 22 0.40 8.37 5.61
CA GLY A 22 -0.24 7.20 6.23
C GLY A 22 -1.68 7.45 6.69
N SER A 23 -2.16 8.70 6.74
CA SER A 23 -3.54 9.03 7.12
C SER A 23 -4.59 8.44 6.15
N ASN A 24 -4.23 8.31 4.88
CA ASN A 24 -5.06 7.68 3.84
C ASN A 24 -4.81 6.18 3.68
N GLY A 25 -3.95 5.59 4.53
CA GLY A 25 -3.53 4.19 4.47
C GLY A 25 -2.44 3.88 3.43
N TYR A 26 -2.29 4.69 2.38
CA TYR A 26 -1.28 4.51 1.33
C TYR A 26 0.09 5.08 1.71
N LEU A 27 1.15 4.36 1.35
CA LEU A 27 2.55 4.81 1.44
C LEU A 27 3.29 4.56 0.11
N ARG A 28 4.27 5.41 -0.24
CA ARG A 28 5.19 5.10 -1.35
C ARG A 28 6.09 3.94 -0.96
N GLN A 29 6.18 2.93 -1.83
CA GLN A 29 7.03 1.76 -1.59
C GLN A 29 8.50 2.14 -1.38
N ALA A 30 9.00 3.12 -2.13
CA ALA A 30 10.37 3.61 -1.99
C ALA A 30 10.65 4.18 -0.59
N ASP A 31 9.70 4.91 -0.01
CA ASP A 31 9.83 5.49 1.33
C ASP A 31 9.84 4.38 2.39
N VAL A 32 8.95 3.38 2.26
CA VAL A 32 8.92 2.21 3.15
C VAL A 32 10.24 1.46 3.13
N ILE A 33 10.78 1.19 1.94
CA ILE A 33 12.08 0.53 1.78
C ILE A 33 13.18 1.36 2.44
N ALA A 34 13.27 2.65 2.12
CA ALA A 34 14.30 3.53 2.66
C ALA A 34 14.24 3.63 4.20
N MET A 35 13.04 3.74 4.77
CA MET A 35 12.84 3.76 6.23
C MET A 35 13.33 2.47 6.88
N VAL A 36 13.00 1.31 6.30
CA VAL A 36 13.41 0.00 6.84
C VAL A 36 14.92 -0.20 6.70
N GLU A 37 15.50 0.21 5.58
CA GLU A 37 16.94 0.12 5.35
C GLU A 37 17.75 1.00 6.30
N ALA A 38 17.23 2.18 6.65
CA ALA A 38 17.82 3.06 7.65
C ALA A 38 17.85 2.42 9.06
N GLN A 39 17.00 1.43 9.33
CA GLN A 39 17.00 0.66 10.58
C GLN A 39 17.90 -0.58 10.55
N GLY A 40 18.82 -0.67 9.58
CA GLY A 40 19.80 -1.76 9.51
C GLY A 40 19.25 -3.04 8.87
N PHE A 41 18.23 -2.94 8.05
CA PHE A 41 17.75 -4.02 7.19
C PHE A 41 18.17 -3.78 5.73
N GLU A 42 18.04 -4.80 4.90
CA GLU A 42 18.20 -4.76 3.45
C GLU A 42 16.99 -5.44 2.79
N LEU A 43 16.48 -4.87 1.69
CA LEU A 43 15.43 -5.52 0.91
C LEU A 43 16.02 -6.75 0.19
N VAL A 44 15.37 -7.90 0.34
CA VAL A 44 15.81 -9.15 -0.30
C VAL A 44 14.86 -9.59 -1.40
N GLU A 45 13.55 -9.34 -1.26
CA GLU A 45 12.57 -9.72 -2.27
C GLU A 45 11.33 -8.84 -2.20
N ALA A 46 10.67 -8.66 -3.35
CA ALA A 46 9.35 -8.07 -3.46
C ALA A 46 8.45 -9.00 -4.27
N SER A 47 7.17 -9.08 -3.89
CA SER A 47 6.17 -9.88 -4.56
C SER A 47 4.95 -9.05 -4.92
N GLU A 48 4.42 -9.28 -6.12
CA GLU A 48 3.20 -8.63 -6.62
C GLU A 48 1.93 -9.43 -6.29
N ILE A 49 2.00 -10.41 -5.37
CA ILE A 49 0.85 -11.26 -5.01
C ILE A 49 -0.36 -10.49 -4.49
N ASN A 50 -0.14 -9.30 -3.89
CA ASN A 50 -1.21 -8.41 -3.41
C ASN A 50 -1.38 -7.15 -4.27
N ALA A 51 -0.76 -7.12 -5.45
CA ALA A 51 -0.88 -6.00 -6.36
C ALA A 51 -2.29 -5.96 -6.99
N ASN A 52 -2.84 -4.76 -7.10
CA ASN A 52 -4.09 -4.52 -7.82
C ASN A 52 -3.95 -3.35 -8.79
N ALA A 53 -3.70 -3.66 -10.06
CA ALA A 53 -3.58 -2.65 -11.11
C ALA A 53 -4.88 -1.86 -11.38
N LYS A 54 -6.02 -2.29 -10.84
CA LYS A 54 -7.29 -1.56 -10.96
C LYS A 54 -7.44 -0.45 -9.93
N ASP A 55 -6.65 -0.47 -8.85
CA ASP A 55 -6.69 0.56 -7.83
C ASP A 55 -5.81 1.75 -8.25
N PRO A 56 -6.39 2.94 -8.49
CA PRO A 56 -5.62 4.14 -8.86
C PRO A 56 -4.89 4.78 -7.67
N ALA A 57 -5.14 4.32 -6.43
CA ALA A 57 -4.54 4.81 -5.19
C ALA A 57 -4.59 6.35 -5.05
N ASN A 58 -5.74 6.95 -5.37
CA ASN A 58 -5.97 8.41 -5.32
C ASN A 58 -7.35 8.75 -4.72
N TRP A 59 -7.82 7.91 -3.80
CA TRP A 59 -9.11 8.05 -3.15
C TRP A 59 -9.09 9.11 -2.06
N GLU A 60 -10.12 9.95 -2.01
CA GLU A 60 -10.33 10.94 -0.94
C GLU A 60 -10.49 10.28 0.42
N GLY A 61 -11.27 9.19 0.50
CA GLY A 61 -11.43 8.38 1.72
C GLY A 61 -10.30 7.38 1.95
N GLY A 62 -9.17 7.50 1.26
CA GLY A 62 -8.05 6.57 1.33
C GLY A 62 -8.43 5.12 1.00
N VAL A 63 -7.66 4.18 1.54
CA VAL A 63 -7.83 2.72 1.31
C VAL A 63 -9.23 2.22 1.67
N TRP A 64 -9.93 2.88 2.60
CA TRP A 64 -11.27 2.51 3.03
C TRP A 64 -12.36 2.82 2.01
N SER A 65 -12.03 3.55 0.93
CA SER A 65 -12.93 3.73 -0.20
C SER A 65 -13.21 2.42 -0.94
N LEU A 66 -12.30 1.45 -0.83
CA LEU A 66 -12.41 0.12 -1.43
C LEU A 66 -12.98 -0.90 -0.42
N PRO A 67 -13.29 -2.14 -0.84
CA PRO A 67 -13.73 -3.18 0.08
C PRO A 67 -12.72 -3.39 1.22
N PRO A 68 -13.19 -3.79 2.41
CA PRO A 68 -14.57 -4.11 2.75
C PRO A 68 -15.43 -2.91 3.20
N SER A 69 -14.82 -1.73 3.39
CA SER A 69 -15.47 -0.58 4.03
C SER A 69 -16.36 0.23 3.10
N TYR A 70 -15.94 0.45 1.85
CA TYR A 70 -16.66 1.26 0.87
C TYR A 70 -16.99 2.69 1.35
N SER A 71 -16.13 3.33 2.12
CA SER A 71 -16.36 4.65 2.73
C SER A 71 -16.69 5.72 1.68
N GLY A 72 -17.86 6.36 1.78
CA GLY A 72 -18.34 7.36 0.82
C GLY A 72 -18.95 6.79 -0.46
N ALA A 73 -19.27 5.48 -0.51
CA ALA A 73 -20.13 4.91 -1.54
C ALA A 73 -21.54 4.70 -0.98
N ASP A 74 -22.30 5.80 -0.92
CA ASP A 74 -23.64 5.80 -0.31
C ASP A 74 -24.72 5.20 -1.22
N ASP A 75 -24.43 5.06 -2.51
CA ASP A 75 -25.31 4.44 -3.49
C ASP A 75 -24.75 3.10 -4.03
N GLU A 76 -25.65 2.23 -4.47
CA GLU A 76 -25.30 0.88 -4.93
C GLU A 76 -24.44 0.89 -6.19
N ALA A 77 -24.60 1.88 -7.09
CA ALA A 77 -23.81 1.94 -8.30
C ALA A 77 -22.34 2.26 -8.00
N THR A 78 -22.08 3.21 -7.09
CA THR A 78 -20.73 3.55 -6.61
C THR A 78 -20.12 2.39 -5.84
N ARG A 79 -20.90 1.72 -4.98
CA ARG A 79 -20.44 0.52 -4.25
C ARG A 79 -20.07 -0.61 -5.20
N ALA A 80 -20.90 -0.89 -6.21
CA ALA A 80 -20.64 -1.90 -7.23
C ALA A 80 -19.39 -1.56 -8.07
N ALA A 81 -19.20 -0.29 -8.42
CA ALA A 81 -18.01 0.16 -9.12
C ALA A 81 -16.73 -0.08 -8.30
N ARG A 82 -16.74 0.23 -6.99
CA ARG A 82 -15.62 -0.05 -6.07
C ARG A 82 -15.41 -1.54 -5.84
N ALA A 83 -16.48 -2.33 -5.80
CA ALA A 83 -16.38 -3.79 -5.70
C ALA A 83 -15.70 -4.40 -6.93
N ALA A 84 -15.95 -3.86 -8.13
CA ALA A 84 -15.32 -4.30 -9.37
C ALA A 84 -13.80 -3.99 -9.45
N ILE A 85 -13.35 -2.97 -8.70
CA ILE A 85 -11.94 -2.66 -8.49
C ILE A 85 -11.30 -3.71 -7.57
N GLY A 86 -11.98 -4.08 -6.48
CA GLY A 86 -11.46 -5.01 -5.48
C GLY A 86 -10.68 -4.29 -4.37
N GLU A 87 -9.94 -5.03 -3.55
CA GLU A 87 -9.10 -4.46 -2.48
C GLU A 87 -8.03 -3.51 -3.03
N SER A 88 -7.49 -2.64 -2.18
CA SER A 88 -6.42 -1.72 -2.58
C SER A 88 -5.13 -2.43 -2.99
N ASP A 89 -4.36 -1.75 -3.84
CA ASP A 89 -3.02 -2.16 -4.26
C ASP A 89 -2.09 -2.20 -3.05
N ARG A 90 -1.35 -3.30 -2.87
CA ARG A 90 -0.44 -3.48 -1.75
C ARG A 90 0.92 -3.99 -2.21
N MET A 91 1.95 -3.41 -1.60
CA MET A 91 3.31 -3.95 -1.68
C MET A 91 3.44 -5.13 -0.72
N THR A 92 4.18 -6.15 -1.15
CA THR A 92 4.59 -7.27 -0.30
C THR A 92 6.11 -7.37 -0.37
N LEU A 93 6.77 -7.01 0.72
CA LEU A 93 8.22 -6.84 0.80
C LEU A 93 8.81 -7.77 1.85
N LEU A 94 9.98 -8.33 1.54
CA LEU A 94 10.78 -9.13 2.46
C LEU A 94 12.13 -8.46 2.66
N PHE A 95 12.53 -8.31 3.92
CA PHE A 95 13.78 -7.73 4.34
C PHE A 95 14.57 -8.71 5.20
N LYS A 96 15.89 -8.53 5.23
CA LYS A 96 16.83 -9.24 6.10
C LYS A 96 17.61 -8.23 6.95
N LYS A 97 17.87 -8.56 8.21
CA LYS A 97 18.75 -7.76 9.08
C LYS A 97 20.18 -7.82 8.53
N LYS A 98 20.82 -6.66 8.32
CA LYS A 98 22.22 -6.57 7.89
C LYS A 98 23.12 -7.25 8.92
N ALA A 99 24.19 -7.91 8.43
CA ALA A 99 25.27 -8.35 9.31
C ALA A 99 25.96 -7.13 9.93
N ALA A 100 26.42 -7.27 11.18
CA ALA A 100 27.22 -6.25 11.85
C ALA A 100 28.60 -6.11 11.21
#